data_AF-A0A653F544-F1
#
_entry.id   AF-A0A653F544-F1
#
_cell.length_a   1.000
_cell.length_b   1.000
_cell.length_c   1.000
_cell.angle_alpha   90.00
_cell.angle_beta   90.00
_cell.angle_gamma   90.00
#
_symmetry.space_group_name_H-M   'P 1'
#
loop_
_entity.id
_entity.type
_entity.pdbx_description
1 polymer ?
#
loop_
_entity_poly.entity_id
_entity_poly.type
_entity_poly.pdbx_seq_one_letter_code
_entity_poly.pdbx_strand_id
1 'polypeptide(L)'
;MRSNRSTRLALVTALLAFIVCVWPSKPRVQPVRLTDAAIKEPLRGLISMGAYKFAPVLGEPDNSLDTVRKKTGLLQGIVILASWRSLVPTATSGLADNNEIDQGLAAVRKYNQDNPKTPLAVKIRVWGGFWAPDWVMQASGGKIGVVHTNGQGNSKNRDLGHVWSDAYHKAWAHLQELLAAKYDADPLVHEVAVTSCMMFTAEPFSIDTHPGALDPLRKAGMTDANYKACLNNIVDDYAPWKTTRFETPLNPFKDTDSGKPVHDVNFTLS
;
A
#
# COMPACT_ATOMS: atom_id res chain seq x y z
N MET A 1 55.65 75.81 -0.21
CA MET A 1 54.97 75.46 1.06
C MET A 1 55.35 74.03 1.42
N ARG A 2 55.87 73.85 2.66
CA ARG A 2 55.86 72.68 3.57
C ARG A 2 55.27 71.36 2.99
N SER A 3 55.77 70.15 3.24
CA SER A 3 56.65 69.63 4.29
C SER A 3 56.76 68.09 4.14
N ASN A 4 57.93 67.53 4.50
CA ASN A 4 58.23 66.14 4.97
C ASN A 4 57.92 64.93 4.07
N ARG A 5 58.93 64.22 3.53
CA ARG A 5 59.85 63.23 4.16
C ARG A 5 59.12 62.09 4.90
N SER A 6 59.15 60.87 4.36
CA SER A 6 60.12 59.82 4.74
C SER A 6 59.66 58.42 4.29
N THR A 7 60.47 57.81 3.42
CA THR A 7 61.03 56.45 3.51
C THR A 7 60.27 55.36 4.26
N ARG A 8 59.99 54.24 3.57
CA ARG A 8 60.51 52.90 3.88
C ARG A 8 60.18 51.91 2.76
N LEU A 9 61.22 51.42 2.11
CA LEU A 9 61.21 50.25 1.24
C LEU A 9 61.28 49.02 2.16
N ALA A 10 60.34 48.09 2.04
CA ALA A 10 60.45 46.76 2.63
C ALA A 10 59.94 45.73 1.61
N LEU A 11 60.86 44.87 1.18
CA LEU A 11 60.60 43.64 0.45
C LEU A 11 59.64 42.76 1.25
N VAL A 12 58.55 42.30 0.63
CA VAL A 12 57.81 41.13 1.12
C VAL A 12 57.56 40.18 -0.04
N THR A 13 58.16 39.01 0.10
CA THR A 13 58.08 37.80 -0.69
C THR A 13 56.62 37.38 -0.92
N ALA A 14 56.20 37.21 -2.17
CA ALA A 14 54.89 36.65 -2.50
C ALA A 14 54.93 35.12 -2.36
N LEU A 15 54.33 34.60 -1.28
CA LEU A 15 53.95 33.19 -1.17
C LEU A 15 52.61 32.99 -1.89
N LEU A 16 52.61 32.17 -2.95
CA LEU A 16 51.39 31.64 -3.57
C LEU A 16 50.81 30.55 -2.65
N ALA A 17 49.74 30.88 -1.91
CA ALA A 17 48.94 29.90 -1.20
C ALA A 17 47.90 29.30 -2.14
N PHE A 18 48.00 27.98 -2.39
CA PHE A 18 46.92 27.20 -2.98
C PHE A 18 45.76 27.11 -1.97
N ILE A 19 44.65 27.78 -2.25
CA ILE A 19 43.38 27.56 -1.55
C ILE A 19 42.77 26.28 -2.12
N VAL A 20 42.84 25.19 -1.35
CA VAL A 20 42.03 24.01 -1.61
C VAL A 20 40.61 24.34 -1.15
N CYS A 21 39.71 24.59 -2.11
CA CYS A 21 38.28 24.67 -1.84
C CYS A 21 37.78 23.29 -1.37
N VAL A 22 37.72 23.08 -0.05
CA VAL A 22 37.03 21.94 0.55
C VAL A 22 35.52 22.19 0.37
N TRP A 23 34.90 21.53 -0.60
CA TRP A 23 33.45 21.48 -0.69
C TRP A 23 32.90 20.80 0.57
N PRO A 24 31.89 21.35 1.25
CA PRO A 24 31.23 20.66 2.34
C PRO A 24 30.57 19.40 1.77
N SER A 25 31.10 18.24 2.15
CA SER A 25 30.49 16.95 1.89
C SER A 25 29.07 16.97 2.45
N LYS A 26 28.07 16.72 1.58
CA LYS A 26 26.68 16.48 2.01
C LYS A 26 26.69 15.51 3.20
N PRO A 27 25.96 15.77 4.30
CA PRO A 27 25.87 14.82 5.39
C PRO A 27 25.40 13.48 4.81
N ARG A 28 26.27 12.47 4.95
CA ARG A 28 25.94 11.09 4.61
C ARG A 28 24.77 10.73 5.51
N VAL A 29 23.58 10.57 4.92
CA VAL A 29 22.44 9.97 5.62
C VAL A 29 22.95 8.64 6.15
N GLN A 30 23.16 8.55 7.46
CA GLN A 30 23.48 7.27 8.04
C GLN A 30 22.26 6.38 7.81
N PRO A 31 22.44 5.15 7.31
CA PRO A 31 21.34 4.20 7.34
C PRO A 31 20.91 4.09 8.80
N VAL A 32 19.66 4.44 9.06
CA VAL A 32 19.03 4.18 10.35
C VAL A 32 19.20 2.67 10.57
N ARG A 33 20.06 2.29 11.51
CA ARG A 33 20.06 0.92 12.02
C ARG A 33 18.69 0.75 12.67
N LEU A 34 17.80 0.05 11.96
CA LEU A 34 16.62 -0.53 12.57
C LEU A 34 17.12 -1.33 13.77
N THR A 35 16.73 -0.91 14.96
CA THR A 35 16.89 -1.72 16.17
C THR A 35 16.28 -3.09 15.89
N ASP A 36 16.92 -4.18 16.34
CA ASP A 36 16.63 -5.61 16.10
C ASP A 36 15.22 -6.08 16.55
N ALA A 37 14.14 -5.39 16.16
CA ALA A 37 12.86 -6.04 16.07
C ALA A 37 12.97 -7.03 14.91
N ALA A 38 13.03 -8.32 15.24
CA ALA A 38 13.15 -9.37 14.24
C ALA A 38 11.99 -9.24 13.25
N ILE A 39 12.32 -8.96 11.98
CA ILE A 39 11.34 -9.00 10.89
C ILE A 39 10.67 -10.38 10.93
N LYS A 40 9.34 -10.41 10.92
CA LYS A 40 8.57 -11.65 11.00
C LYS A 40 8.89 -12.55 9.82
N GLU A 41 8.88 -13.86 10.06
CA GLU A 41 9.07 -14.83 8.98
C GLU A 41 7.93 -14.72 7.96
N PRO A 42 8.22 -14.84 6.65
CA PRO A 42 7.16 -14.87 5.64
C PRO A 42 6.24 -16.07 5.86
N LEU A 43 5.01 -15.96 5.37
CA LEU A 43 4.11 -17.10 5.30
C LEU A 43 4.70 -18.14 4.35
N ARG A 44 4.64 -19.42 4.73
CA ARG A 44 5.16 -20.55 3.95
C ARG A 44 4.06 -21.57 3.71
N GLY A 45 4.23 -22.41 2.69
CA GLY A 45 3.29 -23.49 2.38
C GLY A 45 1.97 -23.00 1.80
N LEU A 46 0.89 -23.75 2.04
CA LEU A 46 -0.43 -23.43 1.52
C LEU A 46 -1.13 -22.41 2.42
N ILE A 47 -1.62 -21.35 1.80
CA ILE A 47 -2.32 -20.24 2.45
C ILE A 47 -3.77 -20.23 1.97
N SER A 48 -4.73 -20.22 2.90
CA SER A 48 -6.13 -19.99 2.55
C SER A 48 -6.32 -18.53 2.14
N MET A 49 -6.82 -18.27 0.94
CA MET A 49 -7.11 -16.91 0.47
C MET A 49 -8.34 -16.28 1.15
N GLY A 50 -9.04 -17.01 2.01
CA GLY A 50 -10.33 -16.60 2.54
C GLY A 50 -11.45 -16.64 1.49
N ALA A 51 -12.67 -16.32 1.90
CA ALA A 51 -13.84 -16.43 1.03
C ALA A 51 -14.14 -15.11 0.31
N TYR A 52 -13.74 -15.00 -0.96
CA TYR A 52 -13.93 -13.81 -1.82
C TYR A 52 -15.40 -13.52 -2.20
N LYS A 53 -16.35 -14.34 -1.78
CA LYS A 53 -17.77 -14.26 -2.18
C LYS A 53 -18.45 -12.94 -1.78
N PHE A 54 -17.89 -12.18 -0.84
CA PHE A 54 -18.46 -10.92 -0.37
C PHE A 54 -18.25 -9.76 -1.35
N ALA A 55 -17.11 -9.72 -2.05
CA ALA A 55 -16.71 -8.59 -2.89
C ALA A 55 -17.68 -8.33 -4.06
N PRO A 56 -18.19 -9.36 -4.78
CA PRO A 56 -19.19 -9.14 -5.83
C PRO A 56 -20.52 -8.59 -5.32
N VAL A 57 -20.91 -8.84 -4.07
CA VAL A 57 -22.26 -8.51 -3.55
C VAL A 57 -22.28 -7.34 -2.58
N LEU A 58 -21.13 -6.68 -2.33
CA LEU A 58 -21.00 -5.66 -1.28
C LEU A 58 -21.41 -6.19 0.11
N GLY A 59 -21.10 -7.46 0.38
CA GLY A 59 -21.34 -8.09 1.68
C GLY A 59 -20.15 -7.96 2.63
N GLU A 60 -20.34 -8.41 3.87
CA GLU A 60 -19.25 -8.44 4.86
C GLU A 60 -18.20 -9.51 4.52
N PRO A 61 -16.90 -9.23 4.72
CA PRO A 61 -15.84 -10.23 4.61
C PRO A 61 -16.12 -11.48 5.46
N ASP A 62 -16.12 -12.66 4.83
CA ASP A 62 -16.26 -13.93 5.53
C ASP A 62 -14.87 -14.48 5.89
N ASN A 63 -14.48 -14.23 7.15
CA ASN A 63 -13.25 -14.72 7.76
C ASN A 63 -13.46 -16.02 8.56
N SER A 64 -14.51 -16.78 8.27
CA SER A 64 -14.71 -18.09 8.91
C SER A 64 -13.58 -19.06 8.58
N LEU A 65 -13.23 -19.90 9.57
CA LEU A 65 -12.19 -20.91 9.42
C LEU A 65 -12.73 -22.26 8.91
N ASP A 66 -13.95 -22.30 8.35
CA ASP A 66 -14.62 -23.55 7.97
C ASP A 66 -13.82 -24.38 6.97
N THR A 67 -13.30 -23.73 5.93
CA THR A 67 -12.43 -24.38 4.94
C THR A 67 -11.14 -24.89 5.58
N VAL A 68 -10.56 -24.11 6.49
CA VAL A 68 -9.30 -24.46 7.16
C VAL A 68 -9.49 -25.64 8.11
N ARG A 69 -10.58 -25.65 8.89
CA ARG A 69 -10.93 -26.75 9.82
C ARG A 69 -11.20 -28.07 9.09
N LYS A 70 -11.68 -28.02 7.83
CA LYS A 70 -11.83 -29.22 6.98
C LYS A 70 -10.50 -29.78 6.47
N LYS A 71 -9.40 -29.02 6.60
CA LYS A 71 -8.06 -29.35 6.10
C LYS A 71 -6.99 -29.06 7.16
N THR A 72 -7.30 -29.38 8.43
CA THR A 72 -6.40 -29.14 9.56
C THR A 72 -5.00 -29.68 9.30
N GLY A 73 -3.99 -28.85 9.57
CA GLY A 73 -2.58 -29.19 9.39
C GLY A 73 -2.04 -29.08 7.96
N LEU A 74 -2.90 -28.92 6.95
CA LEU A 74 -2.45 -28.71 5.57
C LEU A 74 -2.05 -27.27 5.29
N LEU A 75 -2.80 -26.33 5.87
CA LEU A 75 -2.62 -24.90 5.68
C LEU A 75 -1.74 -24.35 6.80
N GLN A 76 -0.82 -23.46 6.43
CA GLN A 76 0.08 -22.78 7.36
C GLN A 76 -0.29 -21.30 7.56
N GLY A 77 -1.18 -20.77 6.73
CA GLY A 77 -1.70 -19.43 6.93
C GLY A 77 -3.06 -19.19 6.32
N ILE A 78 -3.61 -18.03 6.66
CA ILE A 78 -4.88 -17.53 6.14
C ILE A 78 -4.80 -16.03 5.85
N VAL A 79 -5.51 -15.60 4.82
CA VAL A 79 -5.81 -14.20 4.58
C VAL A 79 -7.05 -13.79 5.36
N ILE A 80 -6.90 -12.83 6.25
CA ILE A 80 -8.01 -12.10 6.86
C ILE A 80 -8.36 -10.91 5.97
N LEU A 81 -9.61 -10.88 5.51
CA LEU A 81 -10.15 -9.89 4.60
C LEU A 81 -10.89 -8.83 5.41
N ALA A 82 -10.68 -7.56 5.09
CA ALA A 82 -11.39 -6.43 5.72
C ALA A 82 -11.75 -5.39 4.65
N SER A 83 -12.85 -4.67 4.85
CA SER A 83 -13.20 -3.56 3.95
C SER A 83 -12.73 -2.23 4.54
N TRP A 84 -12.21 -1.32 3.72
CA TRP A 84 -11.77 -0.01 4.24
C TRP A 84 -12.93 0.76 4.89
N ARG A 85 -14.12 0.77 4.28
CA ARG A 85 -15.30 1.43 4.85
C ARG A 85 -15.72 0.90 6.24
N SER A 86 -15.53 -0.38 6.51
CA SER A 86 -15.84 -0.94 7.84
C SER A 86 -14.76 -0.58 8.86
N LEU A 87 -13.50 -0.52 8.44
CA LEU A 87 -12.37 -0.19 9.30
C LEU A 87 -12.37 1.28 9.74
N VAL A 88 -12.65 2.22 8.83
CA VAL A 88 -12.64 3.67 9.11
C VAL A 88 -13.87 4.33 8.47
N PRO A 89 -15.06 4.18 9.09
CA PRO A 89 -16.33 4.57 8.47
C PRO A 89 -16.49 6.08 8.26
N THR A 90 -15.84 6.92 9.06
CA THR A 90 -15.92 8.39 8.94
C THR A 90 -14.53 9.02 8.94
N ALA A 91 -14.42 10.26 8.44
CA ALA A 91 -13.15 10.98 8.37
C ALA A 91 -12.55 11.30 9.75
N THR A 92 -13.36 11.23 10.82
CA THR A 92 -12.95 11.54 12.19
C THR A 92 -12.93 10.32 13.10
N SER A 93 -13.38 9.15 12.62
CA SER A 93 -13.28 7.91 13.37
C SER A 93 -11.84 7.41 13.37
N GLY A 94 -11.40 6.84 14.49
CA GLY A 94 -10.26 5.93 14.48
C GLY A 94 -10.61 4.60 13.82
N LEU A 95 -9.72 3.63 13.97
CA LEU A 95 -10.00 2.25 13.56
C LEU A 95 -11.18 1.71 14.39
N ALA A 96 -12.19 1.14 13.73
CA ALA A 96 -13.37 0.59 14.40
C ALA A 96 -12.98 -0.54 15.39
N ASP A 97 -13.62 -0.54 16.55
CA ASP A 97 -13.45 -1.61 17.55
C ASP A 97 -14.10 -2.90 17.06
N ASN A 98 -13.49 -4.04 17.42
CA ASN A 98 -13.97 -5.37 17.04
C ASN A 98 -14.24 -5.50 15.53
N ASN A 99 -13.39 -4.90 14.71
CA ASN A 99 -13.49 -4.97 13.26
C ASN A 99 -13.19 -6.39 12.74
N GLU A 100 -13.30 -6.60 11.44
CA GLU A 100 -13.12 -7.90 10.79
C GLU A 100 -11.74 -8.52 11.06
N ILE A 101 -10.72 -7.68 11.25
CA ILE A 101 -9.36 -8.12 11.57
C ILE A 101 -9.29 -8.64 13.01
N ASP A 102 -9.87 -7.92 13.97
CA ASP A 102 -9.94 -8.35 15.37
C ASP A 102 -10.66 -9.70 15.50
N GLN A 103 -11.81 -9.84 14.84
CA GLN A 103 -12.61 -11.05 14.84
C GLN A 103 -11.86 -12.23 14.20
N GLY A 104 -11.21 -12.00 13.05
CA GLY A 104 -10.42 -13.03 12.37
C GLY A 104 -9.21 -13.46 13.21
N LEU A 105 -8.50 -12.53 13.84
CA LEU A 105 -7.37 -12.84 14.73
C LEU A 105 -7.83 -13.65 15.95
N ALA A 106 -8.97 -13.30 16.55
CA ALA A 106 -9.56 -14.08 17.65
C ALA A 106 -9.88 -15.51 17.21
N ALA A 107 -10.47 -15.69 16.03
CA ALA A 107 -10.76 -17.00 15.47
C ALA A 107 -9.49 -17.83 15.22
N VAL A 108 -8.42 -17.20 14.71
CA VAL A 108 -7.12 -17.84 14.48
C VAL A 108 -6.45 -18.22 15.80
N ARG A 109 -6.46 -17.34 16.81
CA ARG A 109 -5.96 -17.67 18.15
C ARG A 109 -6.66 -18.90 18.71
N LYS A 110 -7.99 -18.96 18.60
CA LYS A 110 -8.76 -20.13 19.03
C LYS A 110 -8.39 -21.38 18.25
N TYR A 111 -8.22 -21.28 16.93
CA TYR A 111 -7.77 -22.41 16.11
C TYR A 111 -6.38 -22.90 16.54
N ASN A 112 -5.43 -21.99 16.78
CA ASN A 112 -4.05 -22.34 17.15
C ASN A 112 -3.98 -22.98 18.54
N GLN A 113 -4.84 -22.55 19.48
CA GLN A 113 -5.02 -23.23 20.77
C GLN A 113 -5.53 -24.67 20.59
N ASP A 114 -6.49 -24.87 19.68
CA ASP A 114 -7.05 -26.19 19.38
C ASP A 114 -6.06 -27.08 18.57
N ASN A 115 -5.11 -26.48 17.84
CA ASN A 115 -4.22 -27.16 16.89
C ASN A 115 -2.74 -26.75 17.08
N PRO A 116 -2.13 -26.96 18.26
CA PRO A 116 -0.82 -26.40 18.59
C PRO A 116 0.34 -26.94 17.75
N LYS A 117 0.18 -28.10 17.09
CA LYS A 117 1.20 -28.70 16.22
C LYS A 117 1.24 -28.10 14.82
N THR A 118 0.18 -27.41 14.42
CA THR A 118 0.02 -26.83 13.09
C THR A 118 -0.68 -25.47 13.19
N PRO A 119 -0.04 -24.49 13.85
CA PRO A 119 -0.62 -23.16 14.00
C PRO A 119 -0.68 -22.46 12.64
N LEU A 120 -1.70 -21.61 12.48
CA LEU A 120 -1.83 -20.69 11.36
C LEU A 120 -1.17 -19.36 11.71
N ALA A 121 -0.52 -18.77 10.70
CA ALA A 121 -0.17 -17.36 10.65
C ALA A 121 -1.13 -16.59 9.71
N VAL A 122 -1.11 -15.26 9.81
CA VAL A 122 -2.09 -14.39 9.16
C VAL A 122 -1.44 -13.45 8.15
N LYS A 123 -2.11 -13.30 7.01
CA LYS A 123 -1.99 -12.15 6.12
C LYS A 123 -3.21 -11.25 6.29
N ILE A 124 -3.00 -9.94 6.50
CA ILE A 124 -4.10 -8.97 6.44
C ILE A 124 -4.23 -8.47 5.00
N ARG A 125 -5.46 -8.44 4.47
CA ARG A 125 -5.76 -7.87 3.15
C ARG A 125 -6.96 -6.95 3.23
N VAL A 126 -6.69 -5.66 3.16
CA VAL A 126 -7.73 -4.63 3.14
C VAL A 126 -8.17 -4.34 1.71
N TRP A 127 -9.48 -4.32 1.50
CA TRP A 127 -10.07 -3.89 0.24
C TRP A 127 -10.29 -2.38 0.24
N GLY A 128 -9.48 -1.69 -0.57
CA GLY A 128 -9.67 -0.30 -0.97
C GLY A 128 -10.56 -0.15 -2.21
N GLY A 129 -10.16 0.68 -3.18
CA GLY A 129 -10.89 0.89 -4.42
C GLY A 129 -12.37 1.18 -4.18
N PHE A 130 -13.24 0.34 -4.75
CA PHE A 130 -14.70 0.48 -4.60
C PHE A 130 -15.23 0.17 -3.20
N TRP A 131 -14.39 -0.33 -2.29
CA TRP A 131 -14.67 -0.52 -0.86
C TRP A 131 -14.20 0.63 0.02
N ALA A 132 -13.59 1.67 -0.56
CA ALA A 132 -13.25 2.88 0.17
C ALA A 132 -14.50 3.50 0.86
N PRO A 133 -14.32 4.20 1.98
CA PRO A 133 -15.38 5.01 2.58
C PRO A 133 -15.83 6.14 1.64
N ASP A 134 -17.10 6.53 1.72
CA ASP A 134 -17.66 7.62 0.92
C ASP A 134 -16.92 8.95 1.10
N TRP A 135 -16.46 9.23 2.33
CA TRP A 135 -15.72 10.45 2.63
C TRP A 135 -14.37 10.49 1.92
N VAL A 136 -13.71 9.35 1.72
CA VAL A 136 -12.45 9.25 0.95
C VAL A 136 -12.73 9.50 -0.52
N MET A 137 -13.74 8.82 -1.08
CA MET A 137 -14.11 9.00 -2.48
C MET A 137 -14.42 10.46 -2.77
N GLN A 138 -15.20 11.12 -1.90
CA GLN A 138 -15.51 12.53 -2.01
C GLN A 138 -14.27 13.43 -1.90
N ALA A 139 -13.38 13.18 -0.93
CA ALA A 139 -12.15 13.96 -0.74
C ALA A 139 -11.14 13.78 -1.88
N SER A 140 -11.19 12.66 -2.60
CA SER A 140 -10.29 12.35 -3.71
C SER A 140 -10.65 13.03 -5.04
N GLY A 141 -11.75 13.78 -5.11
CA GLY A 141 -12.23 14.40 -6.36
C GLY A 141 -13.69 14.09 -6.71
N GLY A 142 -14.36 13.30 -5.87
CA GLY A 142 -15.75 12.88 -6.07
C GLY A 142 -15.85 11.38 -6.39
N LYS A 143 -17.09 10.87 -6.36
CA LYS A 143 -17.39 9.49 -6.75
C LYS A 143 -17.43 9.36 -8.27
N ILE A 144 -16.74 8.36 -8.80
CA ILE A 144 -16.75 7.97 -10.21
C ILE A 144 -17.62 6.73 -10.32
N GLY A 145 -18.83 6.89 -10.88
CA GLY A 145 -19.71 5.77 -11.21
C GLY A 145 -19.18 5.00 -12.43
N VAL A 146 -18.99 3.70 -12.28
CA VAL A 146 -18.44 2.80 -13.30
C VAL A 146 -19.22 1.49 -13.38
N VAL A 147 -19.13 0.83 -14.53
CA VAL A 147 -19.63 -0.54 -14.73
C VAL A 147 -18.44 -1.49 -14.80
N HIS A 148 -18.15 -2.16 -13.69
CA HIS A 148 -17.08 -3.16 -13.62
C HIS A 148 -17.57 -4.49 -14.19
N THR A 149 -16.83 -5.07 -15.14
CA THR A 149 -17.08 -6.40 -15.70
C THR A 149 -15.98 -7.36 -15.28
N ASN A 150 -16.36 -8.41 -14.54
CA ASN A 150 -15.38 -9.38 -14.03
C ASN A 150 -14.92 -10.38 -15.12
N GLY A 151 -13.93 -11.22 -14.80
CA GLY A 151 -13.38 -12.20 -15.74
C GLY A 151 -14.37 -13.28 -16.23
N GLN A 152 -15.57 -13.37 -15.64
CA GLN A 152 -16.66 -14.25 -16.09
C GLN A 152 -17.70 -13.50 -16.95
N GLY A 153 -17.46 -12.23 -17.28
CA GLY A 153 -18.39 -11.40 -18.06
C GLY A 153 -19.56 -10.84 -17.25
N ASN A 154 -19.55 -10.95 -15.92
CA ASN A 154 -20.61 -10.39 -15.09
C ASN A 154 -20.32 -8.92 -14.79
N SER A 155 -21.24 -8.04 -15.20
CA SER A 155 -21.13 -6.59 -15.00
C SER A 155 -21.89 -6.11 -13.77
N LYS A 156 -21.32 -5.16 -13.02
CA LYS A 156 -21.95 -4.50 -11.88
C LYS A 156 -21.60 -3.03 -11.78
N ASN A 157 -22.55 -2.22 -11.36
CA ASN A 157 -22.30 -0.82 -11.02
C ASN A 157 -21.45 -0.73 -9.75
N ARG A 158 -20.47 0.17 -9.76
CA ARG A 158 -19.56 0.48 -8.67
C ARG A 158 -19.29 1.97 -8.62
N ASP A 159 -18.92 2.45 -7.44
CA ASP A 159 -18.37 3.79 -7.25
C ASP A 159 -16.90 3.67 -6.86
N LEU A 160 -16.07 4.56 -7.41
CA LEU A 160 -14.66 4.69 -7.08
C LEU A 160 -14.35 6.11 -6.64
N GLY A 161 -13.34 6.25 -5.78
CA GLY A 161 -12.60 7.50 -5.65
C GLY A 161 -11.54 7.61 -6.76
N HIS A 162 -10.87 8.75 -6.84
CA HIS A 162 -9.71 8.92 -7.71
C HIS A 162 -8.50 8.25 -7.02
N VAL A 163 -8.35 6.94 -7.23
CA VAL A 163 -7.33 6.13 -6.54
C VAL A 163 -5.90 6.59 -6.81
N TRP A 164 -5.68 7.29 -7.93
CA TRP A 164 -4.40 7.89 -8.33
C TRP A 164 -4.15 9.28 -7.74
N SER A 165 -5.02 9.78 -6.85
CA SER A 165 -4.89 11.13 -6.28
C SER A 165 -4.13 11.11 -4.95
N ASP A 166 -3.37 12.18 -4.70
CA ASP A 166 -2.67 12.38 -3.42
C ASP A 166 -3.62 12.34 -2.21
N ALA A 167 -4.84 12.85 -2.38
CA ALA A 167 -5.85 12.85 -1.31
C ALA A 167 -6.30 11.43 -0.96
N TYR A 168 -6.45 10.54 -1.96
CA TYR A 168 -6.76 9.13 -1.74
C TYR A 168 -5.62 8.43 -1.01
N HIS A 169 -4.38 8.60 -1.47
CA HIS A 169 -3.20 8.01 -0.84
C HIS A 169 -2.97 8.52 0.57
N LYS A 170 -3.14 9.82 0.82
CA LYS A 170 -3.05 10.37 2.18
C LYS A 170 -4.04 9.69 3.13
N ALA A 171 -5.27 9.46 2.68
CA ALA A 171 -6.26 8.74 3.47
C ALA A 171 -5.89 7.27 3.67
N TRP A 172 -5.34 6.61 2.65
CA TRP A 172 -4.91 5.22 2.73
C TRP A 172 -3.68 5.05 3.65
N ALA A 173 -2.68 5.92 3.53
CA ALA A 173 -1.51 5.95 4.41
C ALA A 173 -1.95 6.14 5.87
N HIS A 174 -2.92 7.01 6.14
CA HIS A 174 -3.47 7.16 7.48
C HIS A 174 -4.15 5.87 8.00
N LEU A 175 -4.89 5.15 7.14
CA LEU A 175 -5.38 3.82 7.49
C LEU A 175 -4.21 2.88 7.85
N GLN A 176 -3.13 2.86 7.06
CA GLN A 176 -1.96 2.02 7.35
C GLN A 176 -1.27 2.39 8.66
N GLU A 177 -1.21 3.67 9.03
CA GLU A 177 -0.74 4.11 10.36
C GLU A 177 -1.58 3.49 11.48
N LEU A 178 -2.91 3.56 11.37
CA LEU A 178 -3.83 2.99 12.36
C LEU A 178 -3.70 1.46 12.46
N LEU A 179 -3.60 0.78 11.31
CA LEU A 179 -3.46 -0.67 11.26
C LEU A 179 -2.11 -1.13 11.82
N ALA A 180 -1.00 -0.49 11.41
CA ALA A 180 0.33 -0.84 11.90
C ALA A 180 0.45 -0.60 13.40
N ALA A 181 -0.08 0.53 13.91
CA ALA A 181 -0.09 0.83 15.34
C ALA A 181 -0.80 -0.26 16.16
N LYS A 182 -1.85 -0.88 15.62
CA LYS A 182 -2.61 -1.93 16.31
C LYS A 182 -2.06 -3.34 16.09
N TYR A 183 -1.58 -3.65 14.88
CA TYR A 183 -1.35 -5.03 14.45
C TYR A 183 0.11 -5.36 14.11
N ASP A 184 0.99 -4.38 13.91
CA ASP A 184 2.39 -4.67 13.54
C ASP A 184 3.15 -5.41 14.65
N ALA A 185 2.78 -5.23 15.93
CA ALA A 185 3.39 -5.99 17.03
C ALA A 185 2.75 -7.38 17.25
N ASP A 186 1.64 -7.71 16.58
CA ASP A 186 0.95 -8.98 16.79
C ASP A 186 1.75 -10.13 16.15
N PRO A 187 2.16 -11.16 16.92
CA PRO A 187 2.95 -12.27 16.41
C PRO A 187 2.19 -13.15 15.40
N LEU A 188 0.86 -13.09 15.32
CA LEU A 188 0.09 -13.81 14.29
C LEU A 188 0.14 -13.13 12.93
N VAL A 189 0.34 -11.81 12.88
CA VAL A 189 0.27 -11.03 11.64
C VAL A 189 1.64 -11.03 10.98
N HIS A 190 1.85 -11.91 10.00
CA HIS A 190 3.14 -12.07 9.34
C HIS A 190 3.25 -11.21 8.07
N GLU A 191 2.12 -11.01 7.37
CA GLU A 191 2.08 -10.31 6.10
C GLU A 191 0.90 -9.32 6.02
N VAL A 192 1.08 -8.26 5.22
CA VAL A 192 0.01 -7.35 4.79
C VAL A 192 0.03 -7.26 3.27
N ALA A 193 -1.14 -7.37 2.64
CA ALA A 193 -1.28 -7.23 1.19
C ALA A 193 -1.22 -5.75 0.78
N VAL A 194 -0.44 -5.48 -0.28
CA VAL A 194 -0.29 -4.17 -0.88
C VAL A 194 -1.43 -3.94 -1.87
N THR A 195 -2.34 -3.03 -1.53
CA THR A 195 -3.62 -2.83 -2.21
C THR A 195 -4.01 -1.36 -2.40
N SER A 196 -3.13 -0.40 -2.10
CA SER A 196 -3.51 1.04 -2.08
C SER A 196 -4.00 1.58 -3.42
N CYS A 197 -3.37 1.18 -4.53
CA CYS A 197 -3.78 1.57 -5.88
C CYS A 197 -4.92 0.74 -6.47
N MET A 198 -5.47 -0.24 -5.74
CA MET A 198 -6.44 -1.16 -6.32
C MET A 198 -7.76 -0.46 -6.67
N MET A 199 -8.41 -0.89 -7.76
CA MET A 199 -9.75 -0.40 -8.14
C MET A 199 -10.85 -1.41 -7.83
N PHE A 200 -10.80 -2.60 -8.43
CA PHE A 200 -11.90 -3.59 -8.41
C PHE A 200 -11.52 -4.96 -7.86
N THR A 201 -10.24 -5.30 -7.95
CA THR A 201 -9.67 -6.54 -7.46
C THR A 201 -8.75 -6.21 -6.30
N ALA A 202 -8.36 -7.19 -5.48
CA ALA A 202 -7.30 -6.99 -4.50
C ALA A 202 -5.89 -7.03 -5.16
N GLU A 203 -5.79 -6.68 -6.44
CA GLU A 203 -4.59 -6.78 -7.27
C GLU A 203 -4.38 -5.45 -8.03
N PRO A 204 -3.55 -4.53 -7.53
CA PRO A 204 -3.44 -3.17 -8.05
C PRO A 204 -3.06 -3.07 -9.53
N PHE A 205 -2.30 -4.02 -10.06
CA PHE A 205 -1.93 -4.03 -11.48
C PHE A 205 -3.08 -4.46 -12.42
N SER A 206 -4.16 -5.00 -11.86
CA SER A 206 -5.32 -5.46 -12.62
C SER A 206 -6.34 -4.33 -12.78
N ILE A 207 -6.35 -3.73 -13.96
CA ILE A 207 -7.34 -2.71 -14.35
C ILE A 207 -8.47 -3.33 -15.18
N ASP A 208 -9.68 -2.78 -15.02
CA ASP A 208 -10.80 -3.12 -15.91
C ASP A 208 -10.71 -2.28 -17.19
N THR A 209 -10.51 -2.97 -18.31
CA THR A 209 -10.32 -2.34 -19.62
C THR A 209 -11.59 -2.26 -20.45
N HIS A 210 -12.74 -2.67 -19.91
CA HIS A 210 -14.01 -2.52 -20.60
C HIS A 210 -14.46 -1.05 -20.61
N PRO A 211 -15.12 -0.56 -21.70
CA PRO A 211 -15.52 0.84 -21.81
C PRO A 211 -16.36 1.35 -20.63
N GLY A 212 -17.23 0.49 -20.08
CA GLY A 212 -18.08 0.83 -18.94
C GLY A 212 -17.32 1.21 -17.66
N ALA A 213 -16.08 0.73 -17.50
CA ALA A 213 -15.20 1.13 -16.40
C ALA A 213 -14.18 2.18 -16.85
N LEU A 214 -13.55 1.96 -18.01
CA LEU A 214 -12.45 2.78 -18.48
C LEU A 214 -12.89 4.20 -18.84
N ASP A 215 -13.97 4.39 -19.61
CA ASP A 215 -14.36 5.71 -20.12
C ASP A 215 -14.69 6.72 -19.01
N PRO A 216 -15.47 6.35 -17.95
CA PRO A 216 -15.70 7.27 -16.84
C PRO A 216 -14.42 7.59 -16.06
N LEU A 217 -13.51 6.62 -15.88
CA LEU A 217 -12.21 6.85 -15.22
C LEU A 217 -11.35 7.83 -16.01
N ARG A 218 -11.30 7.70 -17.34
CA ARG A 218 -10.63 8.65 -18.24
C ARG A 218 -11.24 10.05 -18.16
N LYS A 219 -12.57 10.13 -18.19
CA LYS A 219 -13.30 11.40 -18.05
C LYS A 219 -13.03 12.07 -16.69
N ALA A 220 -12.79 11.26 -15.65
CA ALA A 220 -12.40 11.72 -14.32
C ALA A 220 -10.89 12.04 -14.18
N GLY A 221 -10.11 11.93 -15.26
CA GLY A 221 -8.69 12.33 -15.31
C GLY A 221 -7.68 11.21 -15.05
N MET A 222 -8.07 9.93 -15.11
CA MET A 222 -7.12 8.83 -15.08
C MET A 222 -6.26 8.81 -16.35
N THR A 223 -4.94 8.72 -16.20
CA THR A 223 -3.95 8.49 -17.26
C THR A 223 -3.14 7.23 -16.96
N ASP A 224 -2.54 6.56 -17.95
CA ASP A 224 -1.62 5.47 -17.60
C ASP A 224 -0.45 6.02 -16.79
N ALA A 225 -0.01 7.25 -17.08
CA ALA A 225 1.06 7.91 -16.35
C ALA A 225 0.75 8.10 -14.85
N ASN A 226 -0.43 8.61 -14.48
CA ASN A 226 -0.75 8.83 -13.06
C ASN A 226 -1.05 7.51 -12.32
N TYR A 227 -1.59 6.51 -13.02
CA TYR A 227 -1.79 5.20 -12.41
C TYR A 227 -0.48 4.44 -12.26
N LYS A 228 0.45 4.53 -13.21
CA LYS A 228 1.83 4.02 -13.06
C LYS A 228 2.55 4.73 -11.90
N ALA A 229 2.37 6.03 -11.76
CA ALA A 229 2.92 6.79 -10.62
C ALA A 229 2.36 6.29 -9.27
N CYS A 230 1.06 5.99 -9.20
CA CYS A 230 0.44 5.33 -8.05
C CYS A 230 1.17 4.01 -7.73
N LEU A 231 1.26 3.12 -8.72
CA LEU A 231 1.84 1.78 -8.58
C LEU A 231 3.33 1.81 -8.19
N ASN A 232 4.11 2.77 -8.68
CA ASN A 232 5.52 2.92 -8.33
C ASN A 232 5.75 3.31 -6.86
N ASN A 233 4.77 3.97 -6.23
CA ASN A 233 4.86 4.42 -4.84
C ASN A 233 4.01 3.56 -3.90
N ILE A 234 3.49 2.43 -4.37
CA ILE A 234 2.46 1.65 -3.66
C ILE A 234 2.93 1.09 -2.31
N VAL A 235 4.24 0.91 -2.14
CA VAL A 235 4.84 0.41 -0.89
C VAL A 235 5.09 1.51 0.14
N ASP A 236 5.14 2.78 -0.27
CA ASP A 236 5.41 3.91 0.62
C ASP A 236 4.28 4.09 1.65
N ASP A 237 3.04 3.80 1.24
CA ASP A 237 1.86 3.78 2.09
C ASP A 237 2.01 2.82 3.29
N TYR A 238 2.88 1.82 3.18
CA TYR A 238 3.09 0.77 4.18
C TYR A 238 4.31 1.01 5.07
N ALA A 239 5.00 2.15 4.92
CA ALA A 239 6.13 2.53 5.76
C ALA A 239 5.90 2.44 7.29
N PRO A 240 4.67 2.61 7.86
CA PRO A 240 4.42 2.42 9.28
C PRO A 240 4.67 1.01 9.82
N TRP A 241 4.54 -0.04 9.00
CA TRP A 241 4.78 -1.42 9.42
C TRP A 241 6.29 -1.68 9.50
N LYS A 242 6.79 -2.04 10.68
CA LYS A 242 8.24 -2.15 10.94
C LYS A 242 8.73 -3.58 10.99
N THR A 243 7.85 -4.52 11.34
CA THR A 243 8.23 -5.93 11.54
C THR A 243 7.46 -6.89 10.63
N THR A 244 6.27 -6.48 10.17
CA THR A 244 5.42 -7.26 9.27
C THR A 244 5.86 -7.09 7.82
N ARG A 245 5.84 -8.19 7.04
CA ARG A 245 6.21 -8.16 5.63
C ARG A 245 5.06 -7.70 4.74
N PHE A 246 5.39 -7.28 3.52
CA PHE A 246 4.39 -6.95 2.50
C PHE A 246 4.34 -8.01 1.41
N GLU A 247 3.15 -8.26 0.90
CA GLU A 247 2.95 -9.02 -0.33
C GLU A 247 2.30 -8.14 -1.37
N THR A 248 2.96 -7.98 -2.52
CA THR A 248 2.46 -7.21 -3.65
C THR A 248 1.95 -8.16 -4.73
N PRO A 249 0.62 -8.23 -4.97
CA PRO A 249 0.09 -9.01 -6.07
C PRO A 249 0.41 -8.33 -7.41
N LEU A 250 1.20 -9.01 -8.23
CA LEU A 250 1.66 -8.52 -9.53
C LEU A 250 0.91 -9.22 -10.67
N ASN A 251 0.36 -8.42 -11.56
CA ASN A 251 -0.18 -8.84 -12.84
C ASN A 251 0.47 -8.00 -13.94
N PRO A 252 0.58 -8.48 -15.19
CA PRO A 252 0.98 -7.63 -16.30
C PRO A 252 0.07 -6.41 -16.43
N PHE A 253 0.61 -5.22 -16.15
CA PHE A 253 -0.08 -3.96 -16.33
C PHE A 253 -0.56 -3.83 -17.78
N LYS A 254 -1.72 -3.19 -17.97
CA LYS A 254 -2.27 -2.93 -19.29
C LYS A 254 -2.28 -1.42 -19.52
N ASP A 255 -1.43 -0.93 -20.42
CA ASP A 255 -1.57 0.42 -20.96
C ASP A 255 -2.88 0.53 -21.71
N THR A 256 -3.60 1.62 -21.49
CA THR A 256 -4.90 1.88 -22.11
C THR A 256 -5.00 3.27 -22.74
N ASP A 257 -3.99 4.15 -22.60
CA ASP A 257 -3.94 5.51 -23.18
C ASP A 257 -4.00 5.48 -24.72
N SER A 258 -3.53 4.39 -25.34
CA SER A 258 -3.59 4.21 -26.80
C SER A 258 -4.99 3.93 -27.35
N GLY A 259 -5.99 3.80 -26.48
CA GLY A 259 -7.36 3.38 -26.83
C GLY A 259 -7.50 1.87 -27.06
N LYS A 260 -6.40 1.10 -26.96
CA LYS A 260 -6.40 -0.37 -26.97
C LYS A 260 -5.57 -0.87 -25.78
N PRO A 261 -6.08 -1.83 -25.00
CA PRO A 261 -5.29 -2.43 -23.92
C PRO A 261 -4.05 -3.15 -24.47
N VAL A 262 -2.86 -2.75 -24.02
CA VAL A 262 -1.59 -3.37 -24.39
C VAL A 262 -0.83 -3.73 -23.11
N HIS A 263 -0.31 -4.95 -23.00
CA HIS A 263 0.48 -5.33 -21.84
C HIS A 263 1.81 -4.58 -21.80
N ASP A 264 2.09 -3.87 -20.69
CA ASP A 264 3.38 -3.26 -20.42
C ASP A 264 4.15 -4.08 -19.38
N VAL A 265 4.83 -5.11 -19.90
CA VAL A 265 5.66 -6.01 -19.10
C VAL A 265 6.90 -5.28 -18.56
N ASN A 266 7.41 -4.29 -19.30
CA ASN A 266 8.60 -3.53 -18.89
C ASN A 266 8.30 -2.74 -17.63
N PHE A 267 7.18 -2.04 -17.58
CA PHE A 267 6.72 -1.35 -16.38
C PHE A 267 6.41 -2.32 -15.23
N THR A 268 5.80 -3.48 -15.52
CA THR A 268 5.42 -4.44 -14.47
C THR A 268 6.62 -5.03 -13.73
N LEU A 269 7.75 -5.19 -14.41
CA LEU A 269 8.95 -5.86 -13.89
C LEU A 269 10.10 -4.92 -13.52
N SER A 270 9.94 -3.60 -13.73
CA SER A 270 10.93 -2.57 -13.36
C SER A 270 10.86 -2.20 -11.89
#